data_AF-A0A7W0L9H5-F1
#
_entry.id   AF-A0A7W0L9H5-F1
#
_cell.length_a   1.000
_cell.length_b   1.000
_cell.length_c   1.000
_cell.angle_alpha   90.00
_cell.angle_beta   90.00
_cell.angle_gamma   90.00
#
_symmetry.space_group_name_H-M   'P 1'
#
loop_
_entity.id
_entity.type
_entity.pdbx_description
1 polymer ?
#
loop_
_entity_poly.entity_id
_entity_poly.type
_entity_poly.pdbx_seq_one_letter_code
_entity_poly.pdbx_strand_id
1 'polypeptide(L)'
;MRRRSTRSVLAAVLACVALVVSGCTTLVAGSASPAAPAETPADPTTTPPQAPPVDDIAWEDCTDNVQRAVGGELDRPLTFDCGTTLVPKDYDNPADGDYELFLLRGVSTEQTDRIGSLLVNPGGPGASGVDTAIGLALSLPDEILARFDIVGFDPRGVGFSAPVECLSDSFKDEINAAEPTPRSPEEIDEALDLSEEIGDECENKYGEELGNFNTTYTARDMDRLREALGDEQLTYLGYSYGTTLGSTYAELFPDRVRALV
;
A
#
# COMPACT_ATOMS: atom_id res chain seq x y z
N MET A 1 58.28 -2.94 -19.82
CA MET A 1 58.51 -1.53 -19.41
C MET A 1 57.26 -0.75 -19.80
N ARG A 2 56.50 0.00 -18.99
CA ARG A 2 56.66 0.61 -17.66
C ARG A 2 55.28 0.60 -16.96
N ARG A 3 55.25 0.24 -15.69
CA ARG A 3 54.18 0.53 -14.72
C ARG A 3 54.15 2.04 -14.41
N ARG A 4 52.96 2.63 -14.31
CA ARG A 4 52.56 3.88 -13.59
C ARG A 4 51.05 4.07 -13.87
N SER A 5 50.14 4.39 -12.96
CA SER A 5 50.21 4.73 -11.53
C SER A 5 48.79 4.70 -10.95
N THR A 6 48.47 3.71 -10.12
CA THR A 6 47.19 3.51 -9.42
C THR A 6 47.09 4.31 -8.11
N ARG A 7 47.48 5.60 -8.11
CA ARG A 7 47.58 6.41 -6.88
C ARG A 7 46.72 7.68 -6.85
N SER A 8 45.79 7.86 -7.79
CA SER A 8 45.05 9.12 -7.89
C SER A 8 43.53 9.01 -7.73
N VAL A 9 42.98 7.83 -7.40
CA VAL A 9 41.52 7.65 -7.20
C VAL A 9 41.12 7.67 -5.72
N LEU A 10 42.10 7.56 -4.81
CA LEU A 10 41.89 7.63 -3.35
C LEU A 10 42.02 9.08 -2.83
N ALA A 11 41.27 10.02 -3.40
CA ALA A 11 41.24 11.41 -2.89
C ALA A 11 39.87 12.11 -3.08
N ALA A 12 38.90 11.46 -3.74
CA ALA A 12 37.59 12.06 -3.99
C ALA A 12 36.48 11.60 -3.02
N VAL A 13 36.76 10.68 -2.08
CA VAL A 13 35.76 10.09 -1.17
C VAL A 13 35.72 10.79 0.21
N LEU A 14 36.52 11.82 0.45
CA LEU A 14 36.65 12.46 1.77
C LEU A 14 36.21 13.93 1.84
N ALA A 15 35.41 14.41 0.87
CA ALA A 15 35.02 15.81 0.78
C ALA A 15 33.50 16.10 0.84
N CYS A 16 32.64 15.11 1.13
CA CYS A 16 31.19 15.32 1.22
C CYS A 16 30.56 15.08 2.61
N VAL A 17 31.36 14.85 3.65
CA VAL A 17 30.88 14.66 5.05
C VAL A 17 31.02 15.93 5.91
N ALA A 18 31.24 17.10 5.29
CA ALA A 18 31.42 18.37 6.02
C ALA A 18 30.36 19.43 5.68
N LEU A 19 29.12 19.02 5.40
CA LEU A 19 27.95 19.91 5.42
C LEU A 19 27.12 19.59 6.68
N VAL A 20 27.74 19.82 7.82
CA VAL A 20 27.13 19.77 9.15
C VAL A 20 26.87 21.22 9.59
N VAL A 21 25.59 21.57 9.65
CA VAL A 21 24.98 22.52 10.60
C VAL A 21 25.57 23.94 10.60
N SER A 22 25.08 24.79 9.70
CA SER A 22 25.04 26.25 9.91
C SER A 22 23.61 26.68 10.21
N GLY A 23 23.14 26.33 11.41
CA GLY A 23 21.90 26.84 11.99
C GLY A 23 22.19 28.10 12.79
N CYS A 24 21.70 29.24 12.31
CA CYS A 24 21.75 30.52 13.02
C CYS A 24 21.01 30.42 14.36
N THR A 25 21.71 30.63 15.47
CA THR A 25 21.07 30.92 16.77
C THR A 25 21.48 32.31 17.22
N THR A 26 20.50 33.22 17.23
CA THR A 26 20.61 34.55 17.83
C THR A 26 20.49 34.42 19.35
N LEU A 27 21.61 34.65 20.05
CA LEU A 27 21.64 34.79 21.50
C LEU A 27 21.11 36.18 21.90
N VAL A 28 19.86 36.24 22.36
CA VAL A 28 19.34 37.40 23.11
C VAL A 28 19.60 37.12 24.59
N ALA A 29 20.52 37.87 25.18
CA ALA A 29 20.76 37.87 26.63
C ALA A 29 19.61 38.61 27.33
N GLY A 30 18.66 37.86 27.88
CA GLY A 30 17.59 38.37 28.75
C GLY A 30 17.73 37.80 30.15
N SER A 31 18.07 38.66 31.11
CA SER A 31 18.11 38.34 32.54
C SER A 31 16.70 38.12 33.07
N ALA A 32 16.34 36.90 33.46
CA ALA A 32 15.08 36.61 34.15
C ALA A 32 15.34 35.73 35.39
N SER A 33 14.89 36.22 36.55
CA SER A 33 14.90 35.51 37.84
C SER A 33 14.13 34.19 37.78
N PRO A 34 14.51 33.17 38.57
CA PRO A 34 13.73 31.94 38.67
C PRO A 34 12.43 32.21 39.42
N ALA A 35 11.30 32.13 38.70
CA ALA A 35 9.98 31.99 39.30
C ALA A 35 9.67 30.49 39.47
N ALA A 36 9.06 30.14 40.61
CA ALA A 36 8.65 28.78 40.95
C ALA A 36 7.66 28.20 39.91
N PRO A 37 7.64 26.86 39.69
CA PRO A 37 6.73 26.26 38.75
C PRO A 37 5.29 26.39 39.25
N ALA A 38 4.43 27.00 38.43
CA ALA A 38 2.99 26.93 38.60
C ALA A 38 2.52 25.59 38.02
N GLU A 39 1.80 24.80 38.81
CA GLU A 39 1.12 23.58 38.37
C GLU A 39 -0.01 23.98 37.41
N THR A 40 0.14 23.64 36.13
CA THR A 40 -0.97 23.69 35.17
C THR A 40 -1.95 22.56 35.50
N PRO A 41 -3.26 22.83 35.65
CA PRO A 41 -4.26 21.78 35.81
C PRO A 41 -4.23 20.86 34.59
N ALA A 42 -4.17 19.55 34.81
CA ALA A 42 -4.30 18.57 33.74
C ALA A 42 -5.70 18.71 33.10
N ASP A 43 -5.72 18.89 31.78
CA ASP A 43 -6.93 18.76 30.98
C ASP A 43 -7.51 17.34 31.16
N PRO A 44 -8.84 17.18 31.23
CA PRO A 44 -9.43 15.85 31.30
C PRO A 44 -9.10 15.11 30.01
N THR A 45 -8.46 13.95 30.16
CA THR A 45 -8.14 13.01 29.09
C THR A 45 -9.38 12.74 28.24
N THR A 46 -9.50 13.40 27.09
CA THR A 46 -10.37 12.93 26.01
C THR A 46 -9.79 11.62 25.52
N THR A 47 -10.41 10.51 25.90
CA THR A 47 -10.17 9.20 25.29
C THR A 47 -10.24 9.39 23.78
N PRO A 48 -9.17 9.05 23.02
CA PRO A 48 -9.23 9.08 21.56
C PRO A 48 -10.45 8.28 21.10
N PRO A 49 -11.18 8.72 20.05
CA PRO A 49 -12.26 7.93 19.48
C PRO A 49 -11.76 6.51 19.25
N GLN A 50 -12.43 5.54 19.88
CA GLN A 50 -12.08 4.14 19.70
C GLN A 50 -12.37 3.80 18.23
N ALA A 51 -11.38 3.24 17.52
CA ALA A 51 -11.58 2.80 16.15
C ALA A 51 -12.79 1.84 16.10
N PRO A 52 -13.65 1.93 15.08
CA PRO A 52 -14.77 1.01 14.96
C PRO A 52 -14.26 -0.43 14.92
N PRO A 53 -15.06 -1.40 15.41
CA PRO A 53 -14.68 -2.81 15.40
C PRO A 53 -14.33 -3.27 13.99
N VAL A 54 -13.41 -4.23 13.89
CA VAL A 54 -13.03 -4.85 12.63
C VAL A 54 -14.05 -5.93 12.28
N ASP A 55 -14.56 -5.89 11.05
CA ASP A 55 -15.47 -6.91 10.54
C ASP A 55 -14.70 -8.17 10.13
N ASP A 56 -15.26 -9.33 10.48
CA ASP A 56 -14.75 -10.63 10.06
C ASP A 56 -14.78 -10.77 8.53
N ILE A 57 -13.85 -11.55 7.98
CA ILE A 57 -13.85 -11.84 6.54
C ILE A 57 -14.83 -12.98 6.26
N ALA A 58 -15.79 -12.73 5.37
CA ALA A 58 -16.74 -13.73 4.90
C ALA A 58 -16.09 -14.64 3.85
N TRP A 59 -15.40 -15.69 4.31
CA TRP A 59 -14.69 -16.64 3.44
C TRP A 59 -15.62 -17.67 2.78
N GLU A 60 -15.36 -17.93 1.50
CA GLU A 60 -15.96 -19.02 0.70
C GLU A 60 -14.84 -19.75 -0.06
N ASP A 61 -14.96 -21.08 -0.23
CA ASP A 61 -14.03 -21.81 -1.09
C ASP A 61 -14.20 -21.33 -2.54
N CYS A 62 -13.09 -20.93 -3.15
CA CYS A 62 -13.03 -20.51 -4.53
C CYS A 62 -11.94 -21.26 -5.31
N THR A 63 -11.57 -22.47 -4.86
CA THR A 63 -10.49 -23.28 -5.47
C THR A 63 -10.80 -23.59 -6.94
N ASP A 64 -12.03 -23.97 -7.25
CA ASP A 64 -12.49 -24.25 -8.63
C ASP A 64 -12.49 -23.00 -9.51
N ASN A 65 -12.72 -21.82 -8.93
CA ASN A 65 -12.68 -20.55 -9.65
C ASN A 65 -11.23 -20.23 -10.05
N VAL A 66 -10.29 -20.39 -9.12
CA VAL A 66 -8.86 -20.17 -9.39
C VAL A 66 -8.34 -21.18 -10.41
N GLN A 67 -8.66 -22.47 -10.29
CA GLN A 67 -8.28 -23.49 -11.28
C GLN A 67 -8.73 -23.12 -12.69
N ARG A 68 -9.96 -22.64 -12.84
CA ARG A 68 -10.48 -22.17 -14.13
C ARG A 68 -9.72 -20.94 -14.64
N ALA A 69 -9.41 -19.98 -13.76
CA ALA A 69 -8.68 -18.77 -14.12
C ALA A 69 -7.24 -19.07 -14.58
N VAL A 70 -6.57 -20.03 -13.97
CA VAL A 70 -5.19 -20.41 -14.32
C VAL A 70 -5.11 -21.49 -15.41
N GLY A 71 -6.26 -21.92 -15.94
CA GLY A 71 -6.34 -22.78 -17.12
C GLY A 71 -6.28 -24.28 -16.86
N GLY A 72 -6.53 -24.74 -15.63
CA GLY A 72 -6.59 -26.18 -15.33
C GLY A 72 -6.40 -26.53 -13.85
N GLU A 73 -6.24 -27.83 -13.59
CA GLU A 73 -5.92 -28.34 -12.25
C GLU A 73 -4.61 -27.74 -11.73
N LEU A 74 -4.55 -27.52 -10.41
CA LEU A 74 -3.33 -27.06 -9.74
C LEU A 74 -2.30 -28.20 -9.74
N ASP A 75 -1.05 -27.88 -10.05
CA ASP A 75 0.08 -28.81 -10.01
C ASP A 75 0.73 -28.90 -8.62
N ARG A 76 0.14 -28.23 -7.61
CA ARG A 76 0.60 -28.14 -6.23
C ARG A 76 -0.58 -28.33 -5.26
N PRO A 77 -0.33 -28.81 -4.03
CA PRO A 77 -1.38 -29.15 -3.06
C PRO A 77 -1.98 -27.89 -2.40
N LEU A 78 -2.63 -27.02 -3.18
CA LEU A 78 -3.17 -25.73 -2.76
C LEU A 78 -4.71 -25.73 -2.75
N THR A 79 -5.29 -24.99 -1.80
CA THR A 79 -6.69 -24.58 -1.78
C THR A 79 -6.77 -23.06 -1.72
N PHE A 80 -7.87 -22.49 -2.21
CA PHE A 80 -8.10 -21.06 -2.22
C PHE A 80 -9.43 -20.70 -1.60
N ASP A 81 -9.41 -19.76 -0.67
CA ASP A 81 -10.60 -19.09 -0.16
C ASP A 81 -10.65 -17.66 -0.71
N CYS A 82 -11.84 -17.21 -1.09
CA CYS A 82 -12.11 -15.84 -1.46
C CYS A 82 -13.05 -15.24 -0.40
N GLY A 83 -12.93 -13.95 -0.13
CA GLY A 83 -13.81 -13.34 0.86
C GLY A 83 -13.86 -11.83 0.78
N THR A 84 -14.84 -11.27 1.47
CA THR A 84 -14.99 -9.82 1.59
C THR A 84 -15.01 -9.38 3.04
N THR A 85 -14.60 -8.13 3.27
CA THR A 85 -14.73 -7.42 4.55
C THR A 85 -14.97 -5.94 4.30
N LEU A 86 -15.53 -5.25 5.28
CA LEU A 86 -15.86 -3.83 5.18
C LEU A 86 -14.78 -2.97 5.84
N VAL A 87 -14.50 -1.83 5.20
CA VAL A 87 -13.65 -0.78 5.75
C VAL A 87 -14.33 0.57 5.59
N PRO A 88 -14.14 1.53 6.52
CA PRO A 88 -14.66 2.87 6.36
C PRO A 88 -14.20 3.49 5.04
N LYS A 89 -15.15 4.12 4.33
CA LYS A 89 -14.83 4.95 3.16
C LYS A 89 -13.86 6.05 3.55
N ASP A 90 -14.25 6.79 4.58
CA ASP A 90 -13.45 7.84 5.19
C ASP A 90 -13.11 7.45 6.64
N TYR A 91 -11.83 7.31 6.94
CA TYR A 91 -11.39 7.01 8.30
C TYR A 91 -11.51 8.20 9.26
N ASP A 92 -11.60 9.42 8.75
CA ASP A 92 -11.81 10.61 9.56
C ASP A 92 -13.30 10.82 9.87
N ASN A 93 -14.20 10.27 9.03
CA ASN A 93 -15.64 10.22 9.24
C ASN A 93 -16.21 8.79 9.04
N PRO A 94 -15.97 7.83 9.95
CA PRO A 94 -16.35 6.42 9.74
C PRO A 94 -17.86 6.14 9.64
N ALA A 95 -18.71 7.13 9.92
CA ALA A 95 -20.15 7.00 9.81
C ALA A 95 -20.66 7.19 8.36
N ASP A 96 -19.81 7.65 7.45
CA ASP A 96 -20.16 7.98 6.06
C ASP A 96 -20.28 6.74 5.14
N GLY A 97 -20.19 5.56 5.74
CA GLY A 97 -20.35 4.26 5.10
C GLY A 97 -19.01 3.58 4.83
N ASP A 98 -19.13 2.42 4.19
CA ASP A 98 -18.02 1.49 4.00
C ASP A 98 -17.76 1.18 2.53
N TYR A 99 -16.52 0.79 2.22
CA TYR A 99 -16.17 0.03 1.04
C TYR A 99 -16.09 -1.45 1.40
N GLU A 100 -16.51 -2.30 0.47
CA GLU A 100 -16.22 -3.72 0.51
C GLU A 100 -14.84 -3.96 -0.14
N LEU A 101 -13.95 -4.60 0.60
CA LEU A 101 -12.67 -5.08 0.09
C LEU A 101 -12.78 -6.56 -0.23
N PHE A 102 -12.27 -6.95 -1.40
CA PHE A 102 -12.18 -8.33 -1.85
C PHE A 102 -10.77 -8.88 -1.62
N LEU A 103 -10.70 -10.10 -1.11
CA LEU A 103 -9.49 -10.81 -0.74
C LEU A 103 -9.48 -12.23 -1.27
N LEU A 104 -8.27 -12.75 -1.42
CA LEU A 104 -8.01 -14.15 -1.67
C LEU A 104 -6.91 -14.65 -0.73
N ARG A 105 -7.10 -15.88 -0.24
CA ARG A 105 -6.15 -16.61 0.59
C ARG A 105 -5.82 -17.95 -0.06
N GLY A 106 -4.58 -18.13 -0.49
CA GLY A 106 -4.03 -19.41 -0.92
C GLY A 106 -3.39 -20.14 0.26
N VAL A 107 -3.76 -21.41 0.48
CA VAL A 107 -3.27 -22.25 1.59
C VAL A 107 -2.73 -23.56 1.02
N SER A 108 -1.55 -23.98 1.48
CA SER A 108 -1.08 -25.34 1.20
C SER A 108 -1.79 -26.35 2.10
N THR A 109 -2.31 -27.43 1.54
CA THR A 109 -2.87 -28.55 2.30
C THR A 109 -1.80 -29.35 3.06
N GLU A 110 -0.52 -29.07 2.81
CA GLU A 110 0.64 -29.64 3.50
C GLU A 110 1.25 -28.67 4.56
N GLN A 111 0.52 -27.63 4.95
CA GLN A 111 1.00 -26.64 5.91
C GLN A 111 1.38 -27.25 7.28
N THR A 112 2.51 -26.83 7.84
CA THR A 112 3.02 -27.29 9.15
C THR A 112 3.64 -26.12 9.91
N ASP A 113 3.45 -26.06 11.23
CA ASP A 113 3.98 -24.98 12.08
C ASP A 113 3.64 -23.56 11.57
N ARG A 114 2.38 -23.34 11.14
CA ARG A 114 1.88 -22.07 10.59
C ARG A 114 2.32 -20.88 11.45
N ILE A 115 2.88 -19.86 10.80
CA ILE A 115 3.33 -18.61 11.41
C ILE A 115 2.23 -17.53 11.34
N GLY A 116 1.53 -17.41 10.21
CA GLY A 116 0.56 -16.34 9.98
C GLY A 116 0.23 -16.20 8.49
N SER A 117 -0.31 -15.04 8.10
CA SER A 117 -0.51 -14.66 6.72
C SER A 117 0.68 -13.88 6.16
N LEU A 118 1.06 -14.15 4.91
CA LEU A 118 1.94 -13.31 4.11
C LEU A 118 1.06 -12.43 3.22
N LEU A 119 0.87 -11.18 3.62
CA LEU A 119 0.11 -10.21 2.83
C LEU A 119 0.98 -9.68 1.69
N VAL A 120 0.47 -9.73 0.46
CA VAL A 120 1.24 -9.35 -0.74
C VAL A 120 0.60 -8.16 -1.45
N ASN A 121 1.43 -7.32 -2.06
CA ASN A 121 0.96 -6.25 -2.95
C ASN A 121 1.92 -6.07 -4.15
N PRO A 122 1.42 -6.11 -5.40
CA PRO A 122 2.24 -5.98 -6.60
C PRO A 122 2.72 -4.56 -6.91
N GLY A 123 2.10 -3.55 -6.30
CA GLY A 123 2.26 -2.16 -6.68
C GLY A 123 1.35 -1.75 -7.84
N GLY A 124 1.93 -1.10 -8.86
CA GLY A 124 1.19 -0.34 -9.86
C GLY A 124 1.33 1.17 -9.61
N PRO A 125 0.45 1.81 -8.82
CA PRO A 125 -0.78 1.31 -8.19
C PRO A 125 -1.84 0.84 -9.20
N GLY A 126 -2.94 0.25 -8.71
CA GLY A 126 -4.06 -0.21 -9.54
C GLY A 126 -3.96 -1.67 -10.02
N ALA A 127 -2.91 -2.40 -9.65
CA ALA A 127 -2.80 -3.83 -9.92
C ALA A 127 -3.49 -4.65 -8.82
N SER A 128 -4.15 -5.76 -9.22
CA SER A 128 -4.85 -6.65 -8.30
C SER A 128 -3.87 -7.39 -7.38
N GLY A 129 -4.10 -7.26 -6.06
CA GLY A 129 -3.37 -8.06 -5.08
C GLY A 129 -3.85 -9.51 -5.05
N VAL A 130 -5.12 -9.75 -5.41
CA VAL A 130 -5.70 -11.09 -5.55
C VAL A 130 -4.99 -11.88 -6.65
N ASP A 131 -4.86 -11.33 -7.85
CA ASP A 131 -4.14 -11.99 -8.96
C ASP A 131 -2.68 -12.28 -8.59
N THR A 132 -2.06 -11.36 -7.86
CA THR A 132 -0.69 -11.50 -7.37
C THR A 132 -0.55 -12.62 -6.36
N ALA A 133 -1.51 -12.76 -5.44
CA ALA A 133 -1.52 -13.83 -4.46
C ALA A 133 -1.71 -15.21 -5.12
N ILE A 134 -2.54 -15.32 -6.16
CA ILE A 134 -2.64 -16.56 -6.96
C ILE A 134 -1.28 -16.89 -7.56
N GLY A 135 -0.64 -15.94 -8.26
CA GLY A 135 0.66 -16.14 -8.89
C GLY A 135 1.76 -16.52 -7.89
N LEU A 136 1.79 -15.89 -6.71
CA LEU A 136 2.75 -16.17 -5.66
C LEU A 136 2.48 -17.50 -4.96
N ALA A 137 1.22 -17.87 -4.70
CA ALA A 137 0.89 -19.19 -4.18
C ALA A 137 1.40 -20.31 -5.11
N LEU A 138 1.30 -20.11 -6.42
CA LEU A 138 1.78 -21.05 -7.43
C LEU A 138 3.30 -21.10 -7.58
N SER A 139 4.03 -20.05 -7.21
CA SER A 139 5.47 -19.92 -7.52
C SER A 139 6.40 -19.83 -6.30
N LEU A 140 5.90 -19.49 -5.12
CA LEU A 140 6.72 -19.40 -3.91
C LEU A 140 7.27 -20.78 -3.49
N PRO A 141 8.45 -20.84 -2.86
CA PRO A 141 9.01 -22.09 -2.36
C PRO A 141 8.07 -22.80 -1.37
N ASP A 142 8.08 -24.13 -1.37
CA ASP A 142 7.27 -24.94 -0.44
C ASP A 142 7.56 -24.58 1.03
N GLU A 143 8.80 -24.17 1.35
CA GLU A 143 9.17 -23.75 2.69
C GLU A 143 8.44 -22.48 3.15
N ILE A 144 7.99 -21.62 2.23
CA ILE A 144 7.16 -20.46 2.54
C ILE A 144 5.70 -20.90 2.67
N LEU A 145 5.18 -21.65 1.69
CA LEU A 145 3.78 -22.12 1.69
C LEU A 145 3.46 -23.02 2.88
N ALA A 146 4.43 -23.79 3.36
CA ALA A 146 4.29 -24.62 4.54
C ALA A 146 4.07 -23.80 5.82
N ARG A 147 4.44 -22.51 5.83
CA ARG A 147 4.47 -21.67 7.04
C ARG A 147 3.50 -20.49 6.99
N PHE A 148 3.08 -20.07 5.79
CA PHE A 148 2.23 -18.90 5.61
C PHE A 148 1.04 -19.19 4.72
N ASP A 149 -0.08 -18.55 5.04
CA ASP A 149 -1.17 -18.37 4.07
C ASP A 149 -0.79 -17.22 3.14
N ILE A 150 -0.89 -17.40 1.83
CA ILE A 150 -0.60 -16.33 0.87
C ILE A 150 -1.87 -15.51 0.68
N VAL A 151 -1.86 -14.27 1.18
CA VAL A 151 -3.04 -13.41 1.16
C VAL A 151 -2.81 -12.21 0.26
N GLY A 152 -3.73 -12.00 -0.67
CA GLY A 152 -3.81 -10.81 -1.49
C GLY A 152 -5.15 -10.14 -1.30
N PHE A 153 -5.17 -8.81 -1.35
CA PHE A 153 -6.41 -8.04 -1.41
C PHE A 153 -6.31 -7.04 -2.55
N ASP A 154 -7.44 -6.72 -3.16
CA ASP A 154 -7.51 -5.58 -4.05
C ASP A 154 -7.64 -4.31 -3.20
N PRO A 155 -6.73 -3.33 -3.30
CA PRO A 155 -6.87 -2.07 -2.57
C PRO A 155 -8.18 -1.36 -2.90
N ARG A 156 -8.67 -0.50 -1.99
CA ARG A 156 -9.77 0.42 -2.28
C ARG A 156 -9.58 1.10 -3.64
N GLY A 157 -10.58 1.05 -4.50
CA GLY A 157 -10.50 1.62 -5.85
C GLY A 157 -9.94 0.69 -6.92
N VAL A 158 -9.61 -0.56 -6.59
CA VAL A 158 -8.91 -1.50 -7.48
C VAL A 158 -9.69 -2.80 -7.61
N GLY A 159 -9.67 -3.40 -8.79
CA GLY A 159 -10.15 -4.77 -9.03
C GLY A 159 -11.59 -4.98 -8.53
N PHE A 160 -11.77 -5.93 -7.62
CA PHE A 160 -13.08 -6.24 -7.04
C PHE A 160 -13.45 -5.37 -5.82
N SER A 161 -12.58 -4.46 -5.40
CA SER A 161 -12.75 -3.60 -4.21
C SER A 161 -13.13 -2.17 -4.58
N ALA A 162 -14.44 -1.92 -4.74
CA ALA A 162 -15.00 -0.61 -5.05
C ALA A 162 -14.22 0.13 -6.18
N PRO A 163 -14.10 -0.46 -7.39
CA PRO A 163 -13.17 0.01 -8.41
C PRO A 163 -13.46 1.43 -8.90
N VAL A 164 -12.41 2.23 -9.07
CA VAL A 164 -12.51 3.57 -9.67
C VAL A 164 -12.54 3.42 -11.19
N GLU A 165 -13.73 3.49 -11.75
CA GLU A 165 -13.97 3.49 -13.19
C GLU A 165 -14.57 4.83 -13.64
N CYS A 166 -13.77 5.81 -14.04
CA CYS A 166 -14.30 7.11 -14.50
C CYS A 166 -14.38 7.25 -16.02
N LEU A 167 -13.56 6.51 -16.77
CA LEU A 167 -13.43 6.72 -18.20
C LEU A 167 -14.26 5.70 -18.99
N SER A 168 -14.92 6.16 -20.05
CA SER A 168 -15.58 5.29 -21.02
C SER A 168 -14.55 4.48 -21.82
N ASP A 169 -14.93 3.30 -22.33
CA ASP A 169 -14.00 2.47 -23.11
C ASP A 169 -13.55 3.17 -24.40
N SER A 170 -14.44 3.91 -25.07
CA SER A 170 -14.07 4.71 -26.25
C SER A 170 -13.03 5.78 -25.93
N PHE A 171 -13.13 6.40 -24.75
CA PHE A 171 -12.17 7.42 -24.33
C PHE A 171 -10.83 6.79 -23.94
N LYS A 172 -10.83 5.61 -23.30
CA LYS A 172 -9.59 4.83 -23.08
C LYS A 172 -8.92 4.46 -24.40
N ASP A 173 -9.68 4.09 -25.44
CA ASP A 173 -9.13 3.80 -26.76
C ASP A 173 -8.48 5.03 -27.39
N GLU A 174 -9.10 6.20 -27.24
CA GLU A 174 -8.53 7.48 -27.67
C GLU A 174 -7.22 7.81 -26.94
N ILE A 175 -7.20 7.69 -25.61
CA ILE A 175 -5.99 7.87 -24.79
C ILE A 175 -4.86 6.94 -25.26
N ASN A 176 -5.18 5.66 -25.50
CA ASN A 176 -4.21 4.67 -25.95
C ASN A 176 -3.70 4.93 -27.38
N ALA A 177 -4.48 5.63 -28.21
CA ALA A 177 -4.13 6.00 -29.58
C ALA A 177 -3.39 7.34 -29.69
N ALA A 178 -3.36 8.15 -28.63
CA ALA A 178 -2.69 9.44 -28.59
C ALA A 178 -1.17 9.33 -28.82
N GLU A 179 -0.53 10.42 -29.28
CA GLU A 179 0.93 10.45 -29.51
C GLU A 179 1.67 10.19 -28.18
N PRO A 180 2.39 9.07 -28.03
CA PRO A 180 2.98 8.70 -26.75
C PRO A 180 4.22 9.54 -26.39
N THR A 181 4.76 10.29 -27.34
CA THR A 181 5.96 11.11 -27.17
C THR A 181 5.78 12.50 -27.81
N PRO A 182 4.92 13.37 -27.25
CA PRO A 182 4.65 14.69 -27.81
C PRO A 182 5.93 15.54 -27.82
N ARG A 183 6.26 16.18 -28.95
CA ARG A 183 7.50 16.97 -29.15
C ARG A 183 7.26 18.37 -29.68
N SER A 184 6.15 18.61 -30.37
CA SER A 184 5.74 19.93 -30.84
C SER A 184 4.80 20.62 -29.84
N PRO A 185 4.66 21.95 -29.89
CA PRO A 185 3.68 22.65 -29.04
C PRO A 185 2.25 22.12 -29.19
N GLU A 186 1.82 21.82 -30.42
CA GLU A 186 0.47 21.29 -30.71
C GLU A 186 0.24 19.91 -30.08
N GLU A 187 1.20 18.99 -30.24
CA GLU A 187 1.12 17.65 -29.61
C GLU A 187 1.14 17.72 -28.07
N ILE A 188 1.82 18.73 -27.50
CA ILE A 188 1.84 18.94 -26.04
C ILE A 188 0.48 19.47 -25.58
N ASP A 189 -0.10 20.44 -26.29
CA ASP A 189 -1.42 20.99 -25.98
C ASP A 189 -2.48 19.88 -26.04
N GLU A 190 -2.48 19.02 -27.08
CA GLU A 190 -3.37 17.86 -27.20
C GLU A 190 -3.23 16.88 -26.02
N ALA A 191 -2.00 16.59 -25.59
CA ALA A 191 -1.76 15.70 -24.45
C ALA A 191 -2.23 16.30 -23.11
N LEU A 192 -2.15 17.63 -22.97
CA LEU A 192 -2.63 18.34 -21.79
C LEU A 192 -4.16 18.39 -21.76
N ASP A 193 -4.81 18.69 -22.88
CA ASP A 193 -6.26 18.69 -23.01
C ASP A 193 -6.83 17.30 -22.64
N LEU A 194 -6.21 16.23 -23.14
CA LEU A 194 -6.60 14.87 -22.80
C LEU A 194 -6.41 14.55 -21.30
N SER A 195 -5.34 15.07 -20.69
CA SER A 195 -5.09 14.89 -19.26
C SER A 195 -6.09 15.66 -18.39
N GLU A 196 -6.51 16.84 -18.83
CA GLU A 196 -7.56 17.64 -18.18
C GLU A 196 -8.91 16.92 -18.27
N GLU A 197 -9.27 16.39 -19.44
CA GLU A 197 -10.52 15.65 -19.63
C GLU A 197 -10.56 14.35 -18.78
N ILE A 198 -9.44 13.64 -18.62
CA ILE A 198 -9.35 12.52 -17.66
C ILE A 198 -9.67 12.98 -16.25
N GLY A 199 -9.08 14.12 -15.82
CA GLY A 199 -9.33 14.71 -14.51
C GLY A 199 -10.81 15.05 -14.31
N ASP A 200 -11.40 15.75 -15.27
CA ASP A 200 -12.79 16.19 -15.27
C ASP A 200 -13.76 15.00 -15.23
N GLU A 201 -13.54 13.95 -16.03
CA GLU A 201 -14.40 12.75 -16.03
C GLU A 201 -14.38 12.06 -14.66
N CYS A 202 -13.21 11.98 -14.01
CA CYS A 202 -13.11 11.39 -12.68
C CYS A 202 -13.71 12.29 -11.60
N GLU A 203 -13.48 13.60 -11.65
CA GLU A 203 -14.08 14.58 -10.71
C GLU A 203 -15.60 14.61 -10.85
N ASN A 204 -16.12 14.64 -12.07
CA ASN A 204 -17.57 14.63 -12.33
C ASN A 204 -18.25 13.37 -11.79
N LYS A 205 -17.56 12.22 -11.82
CA LYS A 205 -18.13 10.95 -11.35
C LYS A 205 -18.02 10.76 -9.83
N TYR A 206 -16.89 11.13 -9.23
CA TYR A 206 -16.57 10.77 -7.84
C TYR A 206 -16.45 11.98 -6.89
N GLY A 207 -16.18 13.19 -7.41
CA GLY A 207 -16.01 14.39 -6.61
C GLY A 207 -15.01 14.22 -5.47
N GLU A 208 -15.39 14.65 -4.26
CA GLU A 208 -14.56 14.56 -3.06
C GLU A 208 -14.21 13.11 -2.66
N GLU A 209 -14.99 12.11 -3.11
CA GLU A 209 -14.72 10.69 -2.82
C GLU A 209 -13.37 10.24 -3.40
N LEU A 210 -12.84 10.92 -4.44
CA LEU A 210 -11.50 10.66 -4.97
C LEU A 210 -10.41 10.76 -3.89
N GLY A 211 -10.59 11.64 -2.91
CA GLY A 211 -9.66 11.82 -1.80
C GLY A 211 -9.51 10.57 -0.92
N ASN A 212 -10.50 9.66 -0.92
CA ASN A 212 -10.49 8.46 -0.10
C ASN A 212 -9.66 7.30 -0.71
N PHE A 213 -9.30 7.38 -1.99
CA PHE A 213 -8.47 6.39 -2.68
C PHE A 213 -6.99 6.77 -2.60
N ASN A 214 -6.42 6.64 -1.39
CA ASN A 214 -5.05 7.04 -1.12
C ASN A 214 -4.26 5.98 -0.33
N THR A 215 -2.93 6.06 -0.40
CA THR A 215 -2.00 5.10 0.25
C THR A 215 -2.16 5.04 1.77
N THR A 216 -2.45 6.16 2.43
CA THR A 216 -2.61 6.21 3.89
C THR A 216 -3.84 5.41 4.33
N TYR A 217 -4.95 5.57 3.62
CA TYR A 217 -6.17 4.83 3.90
C TYR A 217 -6.03 3.35 3.52
N THR A 218 -5.35 3.03 2.41
CA THR A 218 -5.00 1.63 2.09
C THR A 218 -4.11 1.01 3.18
N ALA A 219 -3.18 1.75 3.78
CA ALA A 219 -2.37 1.25 4.88
C ALA A 219 -3.20 1.02 6.15
N ARG A 220 -4.20 1.87 6.43
CA ARG A 220 -5.18 1.63 7.51
C ARG A 220 -6.03 0.38 7.24
N ASP A 221 -6.40 0.14 5.98
CA ASP A 221 -7.09 -1.09 5.57
C ASP A 221 -6.23 -2.31 5.85
N MET A 222 -4.93 -2.28 5.51
CA MET A 222 -4.01 -3.38 5.83
C MET A 222 -4.00 -3.73 7.32
N ASP A 223 -4.16 -2.76 8.23
CA ASP A 223 -4.21 -3.03 9.67
C ASP A 223 -5.54 -3.68 10.07
N ARG A 224 -6.66 -3.24 9.50
CA ARG A 224 -7.97 -3.91 9.64
C ARG A 224 -7.89 -5.35 9.14
N LEU A 225 -7.31 -5.57 7.97
CA LEU A 225 -7.13 -6.90 7.39
C LEU A 225 -6.23 -7.78 8.26
N ARG A 226 -5.12 -7.25 8.79
CA ARG A 226 -4.27 -7.97 9.75
C ARG A 226 -5.09 -8.48 10.94
N GLU A 227 -5.93 -7.61 11.53
CA GLU A 227 -6.80 -7.99 12.65
C GLU A 227 -7.83 -9.04 12.25
N ALA A 228 -8.49 -8.87 11.11
CA ALA A 228 -9.50 -9.80 10.61
C ALA A 228 -8.92 -11.18 10.22
N LEU A 229 -7.66 -11.22 9.78
CA LEU A 229 -6.90 -12.46 9.53
C LEU A 229 -6.44 -13.15 10.83
N GLY A 230 -6.58 -12.48 11.98
CA GLY A 230 -6.19 -13.00 13.29
C GLY A 230 -4.69 -12.92 13.58
N ASP A 231 -3.94 -12.10 12.83
CA ASP A 231 -2.49 -11.97 13.01
C ASP A 231 -2.15 -10.83 13.98
N GLU A 232 -1.27 -11.08 14.96
CA GLU A 232 -0.85 -10.04 15.93
C GLU A 232 -0.02 -8.93 15.29
N GLN A 233 0.79 -9.31 14.28
CA GLN A 233 1.69 -8.44 13.54
C GLN A 233 1.71 -8.84 12.05
N LEU A 234 1.81 -7.84 11.18
CA LEU A 234 1.85 -7.99 9.74
C LEU A 234 3.17 -8.62 9.27
N THR A 235 3.07 -9.64 8.41
CA THR A 235 4.15 -10.08 7.53
C THR A 235 3.80 -9.67 6.11
N TYR A 236 4.62 -8.81 5.51
CA TYR A 236 4.29 -8.16 4.24
C TYR A 236 5.39 -8.30 3.19
N LEU A 237 4.97 -8.49 1.94
CA LEU A 237 5.82 -8.51 0.76
C LEU A 237 5.26 -7.54 -0.29
N GLY A 238 5.95 -6.41 -0.46
CA GLY A 238 5.53 -5.33 -1.33
C GLY A 238 6.46 -5.16 -2.53
N TYR A 239 5.89 -5.07 -3.73
CA TYR A 239 6.64 -4.80 -4.95
C TYR A 239 6.31 -3.41 -5.48
N SER A 240 7.29 -2.71 -6.07
CA SER A 240 7.05 -1.42 -6.75
C SER A 240 6.32 -0.41 -5.84
N TYR A 241 5.17 0.17 -6.23
CA TYR A 241 4.32 1.00 -5.36
C TYR A 241 3.96 0.32 -4.01
N GLY A 242 3.87 -1.01 -3.98
CA GLY A 242 3.68 -1.79 -2.75
C GLY A 242 4.77 -1.55 -1.71
N THR A 243 5.97 -1.09 -2.11
CA THR A 243 7.03 -0.66 -1.18
C THR A 243 6.67 0.64 -0.48
N THR A 244 6.11 1.62 -1.20
CA THR A 244 5.58 2.86 -0.61
C THR A 244 4.46 2.53 0.36
N LEU A 245 3.53 1.64 -0.04
CA LEU A 245 2.45 1.19 0.83
C LEU A 245 2.97 0.50 2.11
N GLY A 246 3.93 -0.41 2.00
CA GLY A 246 4.55 -1.06 3.15
C GLY A 246 5.26 -0.09 4.08
N SER A 247 6.00 0.89 3.54
CA SER A 247 6.66 1.93 4.34
C SER A 247 5.64 2.84 5.06
N THR A 248 4.54 3.17 4.41
CA THR A 248 3.43 3.95 5.00
C THR A 248 2.79 3.17 6.15
N TYR A 249 2.55 1.86 5.96
CA TYR A 249 2.05 0.99 7.04
C TYR A 249 3.01 0.97 8.23
N ALA A 250 4.32 0.79 7.99
CA ALA A 250 5.30 0.75 9.06
C ALA A 250 5.44 2.08 9.82
N GLU A 251 5.18 3.22 9.17
CA GLU A 251 5.16 4.52 9.83
C GLU A 251 3.91 4.71 10.70
N LEU A 252 2.74 4.26 10.22
CA LEU A 252 1.48 4.37 10.95
C LEU A 252 1.37 3.35 12.10
N PHE A 253 1.90 2.15 11.91
CA PHE A 253 1.74 0.99 12.81
C PHE A 253 3.08 0.27 13.08
N PRO A 254 4.12 0.96 13.58
CA PRO A 254 5.47 0.39 13.70
C PRO A 254 5.53 -0.86 14.59
N ASP A 255 4.74 -0.90 15.66
CA ASP A 255 4.68 -2.03 16.61
C ASP A 255 3.88 -3.24 16.07
N ARG A 256 3.21 -3.07 14.92
CA ARG A 256 2.42 -4.11 14.25
C ARG A 256 3.14 -4.76 13.08
N VAL A 257 4.45 -4.55 12.93
CA VAL A 257 5.25 -5.18 11.86
C VAL A 257 6.07 -6.33 12.41
N ARG A 258 5.86 -7.55 11.88
CA ARG A 258 6.71 -8.72 12.15
C ARG A 258 7.89 -8.76 11.18
N ALA A 259 7.60 -8.65 9.90
CA ALA A 259 8.59 -8.63 8.83
C ALA A 259 8.02 -7.90 7.61
N LEU A 260 8.88 -7.15 6.92
CA LEU A 260 8.50 -6.33 5.78
C LEU A 260 9.61 -6.41 4.73
N VAL A 261 9.24 -6.82 3.51
CA VAL A 261 10.14 -7.00 2.37
C VAL A 261 9.64 -6.17 1.20
#